data_AF-A0A0V8M4R9-F1
#
_entry.id   AF-A0A0V8M4R9-F1
#
_cell.length_a   1.000
_cell.length_b   1.000
_cell.length_c   1.000
_cell.angle_alpha   90.00
_cell.angle_beta   90.00
_cell.angle_gamma   90.00
#
_symmetry.space_group_name_H-M   'P 1'
#
loop_
_entity.id
_entity.type
_entity.pdbx_description
1 polymer ?
#
loop_
_entity_poly.entity_id
_entity_poly.type
_entity_poly.pdbx_seq_one_letter_code
_entity_poly.pdbx_strand_id
1 'polypeptide(L)'
;MIIMKKDATPEELENVIAEVRRCGLKTDISKGEFRTIIGLIGDEKSIPFAYFSSLPGVKEARMVETPYKLISREYSNLWQAEGLTREIKVKDITIGGDEPVFIAGPCAVESKEALMKIAEGAKMAGAQILRGGVYKPRSSVHSFQGLGSAGKDEATEALSWLKEAGERFEMAVMTEIRGESQADLVAEYVDILQVGSRNMYDQDLLATVARKGKPVMYKRHFGASMEEFLSFAEYIAAEGNKDIILCERGIVPVGKGKNFTRYNLDLAAVPVALKETYLPIMVDPSHATGRRDLIYSMSCAAMAAGANGLMIEVHTNPAEALVDASQMITPPELKELITTCRQINKLVKKH
;
A
#
# COMPACT_ATOMS: atom_id res chain seq x y z
N MET A 1 19.74 -5.95 18.62
CA MET A 1 20.68 -5.27 19.55
C MET A 1 20.06 -5.01 20.92
N ILE A 2 20.87 -5.01 21.98
CA ILE A 2 20.46 -4.71 23.37
C ILE A 2 21.37 -3.62 23.94
N ILE A 3 20.79 -2.62 24.60
CA ILE A 3 21.50 -1.51 25.24
C ILE A 3 21.33 -1.65 26.76
N MET A 4 22.44 -1.73 27.49
CA MET A 4 22.43 -1.78 28.95
C MET A 4 22.26 -0.38 29.56
N LYS A 5 21.71 -0.32 30.78
CA LYS A 5 21.72 0.86 31.64
C LYS A 5 23.16 1.23 32.01
N LYS A 6 23.39 2.50 32.37
CA LYS A 6 24.73 3.01 32.70
C LYS A 6 25.29 2.35 33.98
N ASP A 7 24.41 2.06 34.92
CA ASP A 7 24.65 1.47 36.23
C ASP A 7 24.42 -0.06 36.25
N ALA A 8 24.25 -0.69 35.07
CA ALA A 8 24.05 -2.12 34.99
C ALA A 8 25.25 -2.88 35.56
N THR A 9 24.97 -3.87 36.42
CA THR A 9 26.04 -4.64 37.06
C THR A 9 26.64 -5.67 36.09
N PRO A 10 27.88 -6.14 36.34
CA PRO A 10 28.45 -7.25 35.57
C PRO A 10 27.58 -8.51 35.59
N GLU A 11 26.89 -8.78 36.70
CA GLU A 11 25.98 -9.93 36.84
C GLU A 11 24.74 -9.77 35.95
N GLU A 12 24.14 -8.58 35.91
CA GLU A 12 23.02 -8.29 35.00
C GLU A 12 23.45 -8.44 33.54
N LEU A 13 24.64 -7.96 33.17
CA LEU A 13 25.20 -8.14 31.83
C LEU A 13 25.39 -9.63 31.47
N GLU A 14 25.97 -10.42 32.37
CA GLU A 14 26.15 -11.85 32.15
C GLU A 14 24.82 -12.59 32.03
N ASN A 15 23.82 -12.23 32.83
CA ASN A 15 22.47 -12.78 32.73
C ASN A 15 21.85 -12.49 31.35
N VAL A 16 21.96 -11.26 30.85
CA VAL A 16 21.47 -10.92 29.50
C VAL A 16 22.20 -11.72 28.43
N ILE A 17 23.52 -11.88 28.52
CA ILE A 17 24.31 -12.68 27.57
C ILE A 17 23.89 -14.15 27.60
N ALA A 18 23.65 -14.71 28.80
CA ALA A 18 23.20 -16.08 28.97
C ALA A 18 21.83 -16.30 28.31
N GLU A 19 20.87 -15.40 28.52
CA GLU A 19 19.55 -15.46 27.88
C GLU A 19 19.66 -15.34 26.36
N VAL A 20 20.51 -14.46 25.80
CA VAL A 20 20.73 -14.40 24.34
C VAL A 20 21.25 -15.73 23.80
N ARG A 21 22.19 -16.38 24.51
CA ARG A 21 22.73 -17.70 24.13
C ARG A 21 21.68 -18.80 24.22
N ARG A 22 20.74 -18.72 25.16
CA ARG A 22 19.60 -19.68 25.26
C ARG A 22 18.65 -19.58 24.08
N CYS A 23 18.50 -18.40 23.50
CA CYS A 23 17.81 -18.20 22.23
C CYS A 23 18.61 -18.68 21.01
N GLY A 24 19.85 -19.15 21.18
CA GLY A 24 20.69 -19.68 20.09
C GLY A 24 21.51 -18.64 19.34
N LEU A 25 21.57 -17.39 19.82
CA LEU A 25 22.37 -16.33 19.21
C LEU A 25 23.72 -16.15 19.91
N LYS A 26 24.67 -15.59 19.17
CA LYS A 26 25.95 -15.11 19.72
C LYS A 26 25.84 -13.62 20.05
N THR A 27 26.66 -13.16 20.98
CA THR A 27 26.74 -11.77 21.41
C THR A 27 28.08 -11.16 21.00
N ASP A 28 28.06 -9.95 20.48
CA ASP A 28 29.24 -9.08 20.38
C ASP A 28 29.06 -7.89 21.33
N ILE A 29 30.06 -7.61 22.16
CA ILE A 29 29.90 -6.67 23.29
C ILE A 29 30.79 -5.47 23.06
N SER A 30 30.18 -4.30 22.92
CA SER A 30 30.86 -3.02 22.86
C SER A 30 30.70 -2.29 24.19
N LYS A 31 31.78 -2.24 24.99
CA LYS A 31 31.85 -1.48 26.24
C LYS A 31 32.34 -0.06 25.93
N GLY A 32 31.41 0.87 25.79
CA GLY A 32 31.72 2.29 25.63
C GLY A 32 31.90 2.99 26.98
N GLU A 33 32.44 4.21 26.95
CA GLU A 33 32.67 5.06 28.13
C GLU A 33 31.39 5.33 28.94
N PHE A 34 30.24 5.41 28.25
CA PHE A 34 28.96 5.76 28.87
C PHE A 34 27.93 4.64 28.89
N ARG A 35 28.07 3.62 28.03
CA ARG A 35 27.10 2.52 27.88
C ARG A 35 27.76 1.25 27.34
N THR A 36 27.19 0.12 27.72
CA THR A 36 27.48 -1.18 27.11
C THR A 36 26.38 -1.53 26.11
N ILE A 37 26.79 -1.92 24.90
CA ILE A 37 25.90 -2.38 23.83
C ILE A 37 26.21 -3.85 23.55
N ILE A 38 25.17 -4.65 23.40
CA ILE A 38 25.24 -6.06 23.00
C ILE A 38 24.66 -6.17 21.59
N GLY A 39 25.53 -6.37 20.61
CA GLY A 39 25.18 -6.82 19.28
C GLY A 39 24.74 -8.29 19.31
N LEU A 40 23.72 -8.63 18.54
CA LEU A 40 23.22 -9.99 18.40
C LEU A 40 23.70 -10.52 17.04
N ILE A 41 24.23 -11.74 17.01
CA ILE A 41 24.72 -12.39 15.80
C ILE A 41 23.95 -13.71 15.64
N GLY A 42 23.14 -13.80 14.58
CA GLY A 42 22.23 -14.91 14.29
C GLY A 42 20.84 -14.42 13.90
N ASP A 43 19.87 -15.32 13.78
CA ASP A 43 18.48 -14.97 13.44
C ASP A 43 17.77 -14.34 14.65
N GLU A 44 17.61 -13.01 14.61
CA GLU A 44 16.98 -12.24 15.69
C GLU A 44 15.49 -12.58 15.90
N LYS A 45 14.84 -13.36 15.01
CA LYS A 45 13.44 -13.81 15.18
C LYS A 45 13.20 -14.62 16.47
N SER A 46 14.21 -15.33 16.94
CA SER A 46 14.13 -16.13 18.16
C SER A 46 14.28 -15.32 19.45
N ILE A 47 14.55 -14.01 19.35
CA ILE A 47 14.76 -13.11 20.47
C ILE A 47 13.43 -12.42 20.85
N PRO A 48 12.85 -12.72 22.03
CA PRO A 48 11.71 -11.98 22.56
C PRO A 48 12.17 -10.60 23.09
N PHE A 49 12.34 -9.60 22.21
CA PHE A 49 12.85 -8.27 22.58
C PHE A 49 12.09 -7.57 23.72
N ALA A 50 10.79 -7.82 23.86
CA ALA A 50 10.00 -7.32 25.00
C ALA A 50 10.43 -7.93 26.34
N TYR A 51 10.76 -9.23 26.36
CA TYR A 51 11.34 -9.90 27.53
C TYR A 51 12.73 -9.35 27.84
N PHE A 52 13.60 -9.19 26.83
CA PHE A 52 14.92 -8.61 27.05
C PHE A 52 14.84 -7.17 27.55
N SER A 53 13.89 -6.36 27.07
CA SER A 53 13.66 -4.99 27.54
C SER A 53 13.20 -4.92 28.99
N SER A 54 12.63 -6.01 29.55
CA SER A 54 12.21 -6.07 30.95
C SER A 54 13.27 -6.65 31.90
N LEU A 55 14.38 -7.18 31.37
CA LEU A 55 15.46 -7.71 32.19
C LEU A 55 16.14 -6.61 33.02
N PRO A 56 16.54 -6.90 34.27
CA PRO A 56 17.40 -6.01 35.06
C PRO A 56 18.67 -5.61 34.29
N GLY A 57 19.13 -4.39 34.51
CA GLY A 57 20.26 -3.82 33.76
C GLY A 57 19.99 -3.46 32.30
N VAL A 58 18.88 -3.86 31.66
CA VAL A 58 18.57 -3.48 30.27
C VAL A 58 17.86 -2.13 30.20
N LYS A 59 18.34 -1.25 29.33
CA LYS A 59 17.68 0.03 29.02
C LYS A 59 16.69 -0.11 27.87
N GLU A 60 17.09 -0.81 26.82
CA GLU A 60 16.32 -0.96 25.58
C GLU A 60 16.82 -2.21 24.84
N ALA A 61 15.91 -3.01 24.30
CA ALA A 61 16.24 -4.09 23.38
C ALA A 61 15.39 -3.94 22.12
N ARG A 62 16.04 -3.95 20.96
CA ARG A 62 15.36 -3.78 19.67
C ARG A 62 16.02 -4.62 18.58
N MET A 63 15.22 -5.04 17.61
CA MET A 63 15.71 -5.71 16.41
C MET A 63 16.59 -4.75 15.60
N VAL A 64 17.69 -5.26 15.06
CA VAL A 64 18.52 -4.54 14.08
C VAL A 64 18.08 -4.90 12.67
N GLU A 65 17.68 -6.15 12.45
CA GLU A 65 17.16 -6.62 11.18
C GLU A 65 15.81 -5.98 10.84
N THR A 66 15.58 -5.78 9.55
CA THR A 66 14.31 -5.31 9.04
C THR A 66 13.18 -6.32 9.32
N PRO A 67 12.03 -5.90 9.87
CA PRO A 67 10.95 -6.82 10.21
C PRO A 67 10.29 -7.47 8.98
N TYR A 68 10.45 -6.89 7.78
CA TYR A 68 9.83 -7.32 6.52
C TYR A 68 10.79 -8.04 5.53
N LYS A 69 11.34 -9.19 5.91
CA LYS A 69 12.39 -9.90 5.15
C LYS A 69 11.94 -10.43 3.78
N LEU A 70 10.72 -10.96 3.66
CA LEU A 70 10.23 -11.61 2.44
C LEU A 70 10.06 -10.64 1.27
N ILE A 71 9.82 -9.36 1.55
CA ILE A 71 9.59 -8.31 0.56
C ILE A 71 10.78 -7.34 0.43
N SER A 72 11.75 -7.42 1.33
CA SER A 72 12.93 -6.55 1.36
C SER A 72 13.88 -6.84 0.20
N ARG A 73 14.47 -5.77 -0.38
CA ARG A 73 15.54 -5.92 -1.39
C ARG A 73 16.82 -6.52 -0.81
N GLU A 74 17.14 -6.21 0.44
CA GLU A 74 18.35 -6.73 1.09
C GLU A 74 18.35 -8.26 1.08
N TYR A 75 17.20 -8.86 1.39
CA TYR A 75 17.02 -10.30 1.45
C TYR A 75 16.59 -10.91 0.12
N SER A 76 16.20 -10.11 -0.89
CA SER A 76 15.75 -10.61 -2.20
C SER A 76 16.86 -11.32 -2.98
N ASN A 77 18.12 -10.92 -2.75
CA ASN A 77 19.30 -11.58 -3.32
C ASN A 77 19.45 -13.04 -2.86
N LEU A 78 18.90 -13.39 -1.68
CA LEU A 78 18.88 -14.78 -1.19
C LEU A 78 17.90 -15.66 -1.98
N TRP A 79 16.96 -15.05 -2.70
CA TRP A 79 15.88 -15.72 -3.43
C TRP A 79 15.90 -15.42 -4.95
N GLN A 80 17.05 -14.97 -5.48
CA GLN A 80 17.31 -14.73 -6.91
C GLN A 80 16.46 -13.62 -7.56
N ALA A 81 16.08 -12.58 -6.82
CA ALA A 81 15.56 -11.34 -7.40
C ALA A 81 16.70 -10.32 -7.50
N GLU A 82 17.16 -10.06 -8.74
CA GLU A 82 18.34 -9.24 -9.10
C GLU A 82 18.22 -7.73 -8.79
N GLY A 83 17.74 -7.35 -7.60
CA GLY A 83 17.62 -5.95 -7.19
C GLY A 83 16.60 -5.11 -7.98
N LEU A 84 15.96 -5.67 -9.01
CA LEU A 84 14.93 -5.03 -9.82
C LEU A 84 13.58 -5.00 -9.09
N THR A 85 12.77 -3.99 -9.43
CA THR A 85 11.36 -3.97 -9.00
C THR A 85 10.62 -5.14 -9.63
N ARG A 86 9.81 -5.84 -8.83
CA ARG A 86 8.98 -6.96 -9.28
C ARG A 86 7.96 -6.46 -10.29
N GLU A 87 7.90 -7.15 -11.41
CA GLU A 87 6.87 -6.99 -12.41
C GLU A 87 5.66 -7.87 -12.07
N ILE A 88 4.49 -7.25 -11.93
CA ILE A 88 3.22 -7.92 -11.69
C ILE A 88 2.41 -7.84 -12.98
N LYS A 89 2.06 -9.01 -13.54
CA LYS A 89 1.29 -9.11 -14.78
C LYS A 89 -0.20 -9.24 -14.48
N VAL A 90 -1.01 -8.38 -15.10
CA VAL A 90 -2.47 -8.38 -15.00
C VAL A 90 -3.03 -8.23 -16.41
N LYS A 91 -3.54 -9.33 -16.99
CA LYS A 91 -3.82 -9.40 -18.44
C LYS A 91 -2.54 -8.98 -19.21
N ASP A 92 -2.65 -8.03 -20.13
CA ASP A 92 -1.53 -7.50 -20.92
C ASP A 92 -0.80 -6.32 -20.22
N ILE A 93 -1.14 -6.02 -18.97
CA ILE A 93 -0.57 -4.90 -18.21
C ILE A 93 0.57 -5.41 -17.34
N THR A 94 1.69 -4.69 -17.33
CA THR A 94 2.82 -4.97 -16.42
C THR A 94 2.99 -3.81 -15.46
N ILE A 95 2.72 -4.04 -14.18
CA ILE A 95 2.93 -3.07 -13.09
C ILE A 95 4.33 -3.28 -12.52
N GLY A 96 5.10 -2.22 -12.33
CA GLY A 96 6.50 -2.30 -11.86
C GLY A 96 7.55 -2.31 -12.98
N GLY A 97 7.12 -2.42 -14.24
CA GLY A 97 7.99 -2.34 -15.41
C GLY A 97 8.34 -0.91 -15.83
N ASP A 98 8.70 -0.74 -17.11
CA ASP A 98 9.23 0.52 -17.63
C ASP A 98 8.19 1.64 -17.75
N GLU A 99 7.00 1.30 -18.23
CA GLU A 99 5.92 2.25 -18.44
C GLU A 99 5.01 2.34 -17.20
N PRO A 100 4.54 3.54 -16.83
CA PRO A 100 3.68 3.71 -15.69
C PRO A 100 2.25 3.24 -15.99
N VAL A 101 1.61 2.67 -14.98
CA VAL A 101 0.23 2.18 -15.06
C VAL A 101 -0.71 3.18 -14.42
N PHE A 102 -1.84 3.46 -15.08
CA PHE A 102 -2.87 4.35 -14.56
C PHE A 102 -4.14 3.57 -14.27
N ILE A 103 -4.57 3.65 -13.02
CA ILE A 103 -5.84 3.11 -12.54
C ILE A 103 -6.81 4.29 -12.43
N ALA A 104 -7.96 4.22 -13.11
CA ALA A 104 -8.94 5.30 -13.11
C ALA A 104 -10.37 4.76 -13.05
N GLY A 105 -11.27 5.54 -12.48
CA GLY A 105 -12.69 5.20 -12.41
C GLY A 105 -13.40 5.87 -11.24
N PRO A 106 -14.69 5.59 -11.04
CA PRO A 106 -15.46 6.28 -10.01
C PRO A 106 -15.06 5.85 -8.59
N CYS A 107 -15.40 6.72 -7.62
CA CYS A 107 -15.20 6.42 -6.22
C CYS A 107 -16.06 5.23 -5.76
N ALA A 108 -17.32 5.20 -6.21
CA ALA A 108 -18.28 4.14 -5.97
C ALA A 108 -18.96 3.73 -7.28
N VAL A 109 -19.38 2.47 -7.39
CA VAL A 109 -20.28 2.05 -8.46
C VAL A 109 -21.70 2.46 -8.07
N GLU A 110 -22.35 3.28 -8.91
CA GLU A 110 -23.66 3.89 -8.62
C GLU A 110 -24.76 3.35 -9.54
N SER A 111 -24.47 3.24 -10.84
CA SER A 111 -25.33 2.59 -11.84
C SER A 111 -24.49 2.03 -12.98
N LYS A 112 -25.08 1.10 -13.75
CA LYS A 112 -24.44 0.52 -14.92
C LYS A 112 -24.10 1.57 -15.97
N GLU A 113 -25.04 2.47 -16.26
CA GLU A 113 -24.90 3.50 -17.30
C GLU A 113 -23.81 4.50 -16.96
N ALA A 114 -23.74 4.95 -15.70
CA ALA A 114 -22.71 5.86 -15.24
C ALA A 114 -21.33 5.20 -15.30
N LEU A 115 -21.23 3.97 -14.81
CA LEU A 115 -19.97 3.20 -14.83
C LEU A 115 -19.46 2.99 -16.26
N MET A 116 -20.32 2.62 -17.21
CA MET A 116 -19.94 2.43 -18.61
C MET A 116 -19.39 3.71 -19.24
N LYS A 117 -20.07 4.85 -19.03
CA LYS A 117 -19.60 6.15 -19.54
C LYS A 117 -18.26 6.57 -18.94
N ILE A 118 -18.07 6.33 -17.64
CA ILE A 118 -16.81 6.67 -16.96
C ILE A 118 -15.68 5.75 -17.42
N ALA A 119 -15.95 4.45 -17.59
CA ALA A 119 -14.98 3.47 -18.10
C ALA A 119 -14.52 3.82 -19.52
N GLU A 120 -15.45 4.17 -20.41
CA GLU A 120 -15.13 4.65 -21.76
C GLU A 120 -14.21 5.87 -21.73
N GLY A 121 -14.58 6.89 -20.94
CA GLY A 121 -13.77 8.09 -20.78
C GLY A 121 -12.37 7.81 -20.21
N ALA A 122 -12.28 6.95 -19.20
CA ALA A 122 -11.02 6.54 -18.59
C ALA A 122 -10.10 5.80 -19.57
N LYS A 123 -10.66 4.86 -20.35
CA LYS A 123 -9.93 4.15 -21.41
C LYS A 123 -9.43 5.10 -22.49
N MET A 124 -10.29 6.00 -22.98
CA MET A 124 -9.93 7.02 -23.98
C MET A 124 -8.85 7.99 -23.48
N ALA A 125 -8.80 8.26 -22.18
CA ALA A 125 -7.74 9.05 -21.55
C ALA A 125 -6.41 8.28 -21.44
N GLY A 126 -6.44 6.96 -21.58
CA GLY A 126 -5.26 6.09 -21.59
C GLY A 126 -5.01 5.32 -20.30
N ALA A 127 -6.02 5.22 -19.41
CA ALA A 127 -5.96 4.34 -18.24
C ALA A 127 -6.07 2.87 -18.65
N GLN A 128 -5.34 2.01 -17.96
CA GLN A 128 -5.28 0.58 -18.26
C GLN A 128 -6.17 -0.25 -17.32
N ILE A 129 -6.45 0.27 -16.12
CA ILE A 129 -7.18 -0.45 -15.09
C ILE A 129 -8.37 0.39 -14.65
N LEU A 130 -9.56 -0.21 -14.68
CA LEU A 130 -10.80 0.39 -14.20
C LEU A 130 -10.97 0.06 -12.72
N ARG A 131 -11.12 1.10 -11.90
CA ARG A 131 -11.51 0.93 -10.49
C ARG A 131 -12.97 1.31 -10.28
N GLY A 132 -13.63 0.69 -9.30
CA GLY A 132 -14.97 1.09 -8.88
C GLY A 132 -15.33 0.47 -7.54
N GLY A 133 -15.66 1.30 -6.54
CA GLY A 133 -15.96 0.80 -5.19
C GLY A 133 -17.36 0.20 -5.12
N VAL A 134 -17.47 -1.13 -5.04
CA VAL A 134 -18.74 -1.83 -4.78
C VAL A 134 -19.12 -1.77 -3.30
N TYR A 135 -18.11 -1.87 -2.42
CA TYR A 135 -18.23 -1.67 -0.98
C TYR A 135 -17.49 -0.38 -0.59
N LYS A 136 -18.10 0.46 0.24
CA LYS A 136 -17.49 1.72 0.71
C LYS A 136 -17.30 1.70 2.22
N PRO A 137 -16.06 1.71 2.73
CA PRO A 137 -15.85 1.89 4.17
C PRO A 137 -16.10 3.35 4.56
N ARG A 138 -17.19 3.60 5.27
CA ARG A 138 -17.60 4.95 5.70
C ARG A 138 -17.53 5.08 7.22
N SER A 139 -17.11 6.25 7.68
CA SER A 139 -17.11 6.59 9.11
C SER A 139 -18.53 6.80 9.66
N SER A 140 -19.49 7.18 8.81
CA SER A 140 -20.89 7.37 9.19
C SER A 140 -21.76 6.29 8.55
N VAL A 141 -22.64 5.69 9.35
CA VAL A 141 -23.64 4.71 8.88
C VAL A 141 -24.71 5.32 7.99
N HIS A 142 -24.91 6.64 8.04
CA HIS A 142 -25.88 7.37 7.20
C HIS A 142 -25.35 7.72 5.82
N SER A 143 -24.06 7.47 5.57
CA SER A 143 -23.46 7.66 4.26
C SER A 143 -23.78 6.51 3.30
N PHE A 144 -23.72 6.75 2.00
CA PHE A 144 -23.77 5.68 1.01
C PHE A 144 -22.64 4.66 1.23
N GLN A 145 -23.02 3.40 1.48
CA GLN A 145 -22.13 2.28 1.83
C GLN A 145 -21.69 1.46 0.60
N GLY A 146 -22.08 1.88 -0.61
CA GLY A 146 -21.90 1.10 -1.83
C GLY A 146 -23.03 0.10 -2.05
N LEU A 147 -23.32 -0.23 -3.32
CA LEU A 147 -24.41 -1.13 -3.71
C LEU A 147 -24.26 -2.51 -3.06
N GLY A 148 -23.04 -3.00 -2.88
CA GLY A 148 -22.80 -4.31 -2.28
C GLY A 148 -23.16 -4.42 -0.79
N SER A 149 -23.42 -3.30 -0.12
CA SER A 149 -23.87 -3.31 1.28
C SER A 149 -25.38 -3.54 1.42
N ALA A 150 -26.16 -3.48 0.34
CA ALA A 150 -27.60 -3.75 0.36
C ALA A 150 -27.90 -5.25 0.49
N GLY A 151 -27.06 -6.09 -0.12
CA GLY A 151 -27.24 -7.53 -0.14
C GLY A 151 -26.25 -8.21 -1.08
N LYS A 152 -26.27 -9.54 -1.09
CA LYS A 152 -25.40 -10.35 -1.96
C LYS A 152 -25.76 -10.17 -3.43
N ASP A 153 -27.04 -9.98 -3.74
CA ASP A 153 -27.52 -9.87 -5.11
C ASP A 153 -27.09 -8.53 -5.72
N GLU A 154 -27.24 -7.42 -4.99
CA GLU A 154 -26.78 -6.08 -5.40
C GLU A 154 -25.25 -6.01 -5.49
N ALA A 155 -24.54 -6.70 -4.60
CA ALA A 155 -23.09 -6.85 -4.70
C ALA A 155 -22.69 -7.57 -6.00
N THR A 156 -23.34 -8.69 -6.27
CA THR A 156 -23.09 -9.51 -7.46
C THR A 156 -23.39 -8.72 -8.73
N GLU A 157 -24.51 -7.99 -8.75
CA GLU A 157 -24.91 -7.15 -9.86
C GLU A 157 -23.89 -6.02 -10.10
N ALA A 158 -23.52 -5.26 -9.07
CA ALA A 158 -22.53 -4.18 -9.20
C ALA A 158 -21.13 -4.70 -9.61
N LEU A 159 -20.71 -5.87 -9.11
CA LEU A 159 -19.48 -6.54 -9.54
C LEU A 159 -19.57 -7.00 -11.01
N SER A 160 -20.73 -7.49 -11.44
CA SER A 160 -20.97 -7.89 -12.83
C SER A 160 -20.84 -6.71 -13.79
N TRP A 161 -21.34 -5.53 -13.42
CA TRP A 161 -21.20 -4.32 -14.22
C TRP A 161 -19.75 -3.87 -14.33
N LEU A 162 -18.98 -3.98 -13.23
CA LEU A 162 -17.54 -3.66 -13.22
C LEU A 162 -16.77 -4.59 -14.16
N LYS A 163 -17.04 -5.89 -14.07
CA LYS A 163 -16.45 -6.89 -14.97
C LYS A 163 -16.81 -6.62 -16.43
N GLU A 164 -18.09 -6.40 -16.73
CA GLU A 164 -18.60 -6.13 -18.08
C GLU A 164 -17.95 -4.86 -18.67
N ALA A 165 -17.80 -3.79 -17.87
CA ALA A 165 -17.11 -2.59 -18.31
C ALA A 165 -15.62 -2.86 -18.62
N GLY A 166 -14.96 -3.65 -17.77
CA GLY A 166 -13.58 -4.09 -18.02
C GLY A 166 -13.41 -4.88 -19.32
N GLU A 167 -14.31 -5.83 -19.58
CA GLU A 167 -14.31 -6.62 -20.81
C GLU A 167 -14.59 -5.75 -22.04
N ARG A 168 -15.62 -4.90 -21.97
CA ARG A 168 -16.05 -4.04 -23.08
C ARG A 168 -14.99 -3.03 -23.51
N PHE A 169 -14.22 -2.48 -22.57
CA PHE A 169 -13.22 -1.45 -22.84
C PHE A 169 -11.78 -1.97 -22.74
N GLU A 170 -11.60 -3.29 -22.67
CA GLU A 170 -10.29 -3.96 -22.59
C GLU A 170 -9.42 -3.36 -21.46
N MET A 171 -9.97 -3.35 -20.26
CA MET A 171 -9.31 -2.89 -19.04
C MET A 171 -9.24 -4.05 -18.04
N ALA A 172 -8.19 -4.09 -17.23
CA ALA A 172 -8.25 -4.85 -16.00
C ALA A 172 -9.16 -4.14 -14.99
N VAL A 173 -9.77 -4.87 -14.06
CA VAL A 173 -10.69 -4.28 -13.08
C VAL A 173 -10.26 -4.53 -11.66
N MET A 174 -10.55 -3.57 -10.79
CA MET A 174 -10.18 -3.58 -9.38
C MET A 174 -11.30 -3.02 -8.51
N THR A 175 -11.55 -3.65 -7.36
CA THR A 175 -12.43 -3.11 -6.32
C THR A 175 -11.84 -3.40 -4.93
N GLU A 176 -12.31 -2.62 -3.95
CA GLU A 176 -11.95 -2.79 -2.55
C GLU A 176 -12.74 -3.94 -1.90
N ILE A 177 -12.04 -4.76 -1.12
CA ILE A 177 -12.63 -5.73 -0.19
C ILE A 177 -12.66 -5.10 1.20
N ARG A 178 -13.85 -5.01 1.80
CA ARG A 178 -14.03 -4.43 3.13
C ARG A 178 -13.88 -5.46 4.24
N GLY A 179 -14.13 -6.75 3.97
CA GLY A 179 -14.02 -7.81 4.96
C GLY A 179 -13.97 -9.19 4.31
N GLU A 180 -13.56 -10.18 5.09
CA GLU A 180 -13.21 -11.53 4.63
C GLU A 180 -14.35 -12.24 3.89
N SER A 181 -15.58 -12.07 4.37
CA SER A 181 -16.77 -12.69 3.78
C SER A 181 -17.06 -12.24 2.33
N GLN A 182 -16.45 -11.15 1.87
CA GLN A 182 -16.60 -10.64 0.50
C GLN A 182 -15.51 -11.20 -0.43
N ALA A 183 -14.42 -11.76 0.10
CA ALA A 183 -13.22 -12.03 -0.67
C ALA A 183 -13.44 -13.06 -1.78
N ASP A 184 -14.21 -14.12 -1.51
CA ASP A 184 -14.57 -15.13 -2.53
C ASP A 184 -15.36 -14.51 -3.68
N LEU A 185 -16.49 -13.85 -3.35
CA LEU A 185 -17.35 -13.23 -4.34
C LEU A 185 -16.58 -12.19 -5.16
N VAL A 186 -15.84 -11.29 -4.52
CA VAL A 186 -15.11 -10.23 -5.24
C VAL A 186 -14.04 -10.83 -6.17
N ALA A 187 -13.30 -11.85 -5.72
CA ALA A 187 -12.24 -12.46 -6.52
C ALA A 187 -12.75 -13.11 -7.82
N GLU A 188 -14.02 -13.51 -7.90
CA GLU A 188 -14.62 -14.04 -9.14
C GLU A 188 -14.77 -12.98 -10.25
N TYR A 189 -14.90 -11.71 -9.88
CA TYR A 189 -15.24 -10.63 -10.82
C TYR A 189 -14.10 -9.69 -11.15
N VAL A 190 -13.05 -9.63 -10.33
CA VAL A 190 -11.99 -8.64 -10.50
C VAL A 190 -10.61 -9.25 -10.72
N ASP A 191 -9.74 -8.48 -11.36
CA ASP A 191 -8.37 -8.88 -11.68
C ASP A 191 -7.40 -8.54 -10.54
N ILE A 192 -7.68 -7.48 -9.79
CA ILE A 192 -6.88 -6.99 -8.67
C ILE A 192 -7.78 -6.79 -7.45
N LEU A 193 -7.33 -7.25 -6.28
CA LEU A 193 -7.99 -7.02 -5.00
C LEU A 193 -7.41 -5.79 -4.32
N GLN A 194 -8.22 -4.80 -3.97
CA GLN A 194 -7.76 -3.65 -3.18
C GLN A 194 -8.04 -3.88 -1.68
N VAL A 195 -7.03 -3.73 -0.85
CA VAL A 195 -7.16 -3.53 0.59
C VAL A 195 -7.04 -2.04 0.88
N GLY A 196 -8.15 -1.43 1.32
CA GLY A 196 -8.19 -0.02 1.62
C GLY A 196 -7.42 0.35 2.88
N SER A 197 -7.07 1.63 3.00
CA SER A 197 -6.24 2.16 4.09
C SER A 197 -6.74 1.81 5.49
N ARG A 198 -8.07 1.74 5.70
CA ARG A 198 -8.65 1.41 7.01
C ARG A 198 -8.45 -0.04 7.43
N ASN A 199 -8.23 -0.93 6.47
CA ASN A 199 -8.00 -2.34 6.70
C ASN A 199 -6.51 -2.71 6.55
N MET A 200 -5.61 -1.72 6.50
CA MET A 200 -4.17 -1.97 6.40
C MET A 200 -3.68 -2.92 7.52
N TYR A 201 -4.22 -2.78 8.73
CA TYR A 201 -3.84 -3.56 9.91
C TYR A 201 -4.65 -4.86 10.11
N ASP A 202 -5.60 -5.17 9.24
CA ASP A 202 -6.51 -6.32 9.40
C ASP A 202 -5.86 -7.62 8.90
N GLN A 203 -5.09 -8.29 9.77
CA GLN A 203 -4.28 -9.46 9.41
C GLN A 203 -5.10 -10.62 8.85
N ASP A 204 -6.29 -10.85 9.38
CA ASP A 204 -7.19 -11.92 8.92
C ASP A 204 -7.66 -11.63 7.49
N LEU A 205 -8.03 -10.37 7.21
CA LEU A 205 -8.31 -9.94 5.84
C LEU A 205 -7.09 -10.06 4.93
N LEU A 206 -5.90 -9.65 5.37
CA LEU A 206 -4.67 -9.76 4.57
C LEU A 206 -4.38 -11.20 4.17
N ALA A 207 -4.51 -12.14 5.11
CA ALA A 207 -4.32 -13.56 4.84
C ALA A 207 -5.40 -14.10 3.90
N THR A 208 -6.66 -13.71 4.13
CA THR A 208 -7.79 -14.12 3.29
C THR A 208 -7.65 -13.64 1.85
N VAL A 209 -7.23 -12.39 1.60
CA VAL A 209 -7.02 -11.87 0.23
C VAL A 209 -5.79 -12.46 -0.43
N ALA A 210 -4.71 -12.70 0.33
CA ALA A 210 -3.48 -13.30 -0.18
C ALA A 210 -3.75 -14.67 -0.82
N ARG A 211 -4.52 -15.53 -0.12
CA ARG A 211 -4.88 -16.88 -0.55
C ARG A 211 -5.76 -16.93 -1.81
N LYS A 212 -6.29 -15.80 -2.29
CA LYS A 212 -7.02 -15.75 -3.56
C LYS A 212 -6.11 -15.82 -4.79
N GLY A 213 -4.80 -15.70 -4.60
CA GLY A 213 -3.81 -15.83 -5.70
C GLY A 213 -3.93 -14.74 -6.76
N LYS A 214 -4.57 -13.62 -6.45
CA LYS A 214 -4.66 -12.44 -7.32
C LYS A 214 -3.76 -11.33 -6.80
N PRO A 215 -3.29 -10.42 -7.67
CA PRO A 215 -2.56 -9.25 -7.22
C PRO A 215 -3.35 -8.42 -6.22
N VAL A 216 -2.65 -7.90 -5.21
CA VAL A 216 -3.24 -7.13 -4.11
C VAL A 216 -2.72 -5.69 -4.15
N MET A 217 -3.60 -4.73 -4.40
CA MET A 217 -3.31 -3.32 -4.15
C MET A 217 -3.48 -3.03 -2.66
N TYR A 218 -2.38 -2.70 -2.00
CA TYR A 218 -2.30 -2.52 -0.57
C TYR A 218 -2.07 -1.06 -0.20
N LYS A 219 -3.10 -0.39 0.32
CA LYS A 219 -3.04 1.04 0.65
C LYS A 219 -2.49 1.30 2.04
N ARG A 220 -1.58 2.25 2.14
CA ARG A 220 -1.07 2.75 3.43
C ARG A 220 -2.20 3.37 4.26
N HIS A 221 -2.22 3.08 5.56
CA HIS A 221 -3.09 3.74 6.53
C HIS A 221 -2.58 5.16 6.80
N PHE A 222 -3.51 6.12 6.95
CA PHE A 222 -3.15 7.53 7.12
C PHE A 222 -2.41 7.84 8.44
N GLY A 223 -2.36 6.91 9.38
CA GLY A 223 -1.58 7.01 10.61
C GLY A 223 -0.33 6.14 10.66
N ALA A 224 -0.04 5.37 9.60
CA ALA A 224 1.03 4.37 9.62
C ALA A 224 2.39 4.96 9.23
N SER A 225 3.43 4.54 9.93
CA SER A 225 4.82 4.67 9.47
C SER A 225 5.11 3.79 8.24
N MET A 226 6.24 4.04 7.57
CA MET A 226 6.70 3.16 6.49
C MET A 226 7.05 1.76 7.00
N GLU A 227 7.64 1.64 8.19
CA GLU A 227 7.98 0.35 8.77
C GLU A 227 6.72 -0.50 9.02
N GLU A 228 5.68 0.09 9.61
CA GLU A 228 4.40 -0.62 9.80
C GLU A 228 3.76 -0.99 8.45
N PHE A 229 3.76 -0.07 7.49
CA PHE A 229 3.19 -0.32 6.17
C PHE A 229 3.87 -1.50 5.46
N LEU A 230 5.20 -1.57 5.49
CA LEU A 230 5.94 -2.67 4.89
C LEU A 230 5.84 -3.96 5.72
N SER A 231 5.85 -3.87 7.04
CA SER A 231 5.69 -5.04 7.93
C SER A 231 4.33 -5.72 7.72
N PHE A 232 3.25 -4.95 7.62
CA PHE A 232 1.93 -5.55 7.37
C PHE A 232 1.75 -6.00 5.91
N ALA A 233 2.42 -5.37 4.93
CA ALA A 233 2.47 -5.92 3.57
C ALA A 233 3.10 -7.33 3.54
N GLU A 234 4.07 -7.60 4.42
CA GLU A 234 4.70 -8.92 4.50
C GLU A 234 3.73 -10.04 4.88
N TYR A 235 2.65 -9.78 5.63
CA TYR A 235 1.64 -10.79 5.92
C TYR A 235 1.03 -11.40 4.64
N ILE A 236 0.84 -10.58 3.59
CA ILE A 236 0.36 -11.06 2.29
C ILE A 236 1.41 -11.99 1.65
N ALA A 237 2.69 -11.61 1.72
CA ALA A 237 3.79 -12.39 1.18
C ALA A 237 4.03 -13.70 1.96
N ALA A 238 3.83 -13.69 3.27
CA ALA A 238 3.96 -14.85 4.16
C ALA A 238 2.91 -15.93 3.85
N GLU A 239 1.74 -15.53 3.35
CA GLU A 239 0.67 -16.41 2.87
C GLU A 239 0.89 -16.88 1.42
N GLY A 240 2.08 -16.61 0.86
CA GLY A 240 2.52 -17.12 -0.44
C GLY A 240 2.23 -16.20 -1.62
N ASN A 241 1.60 -15.03 -1.42
CA ASN A 241 1.28 -14.10 -2.50
C ASN A 241 2.24 -12.90 -2.50
N LYS A 242 3.18 -12.89 -3.44
CA LYS A 242 4.16 -11.80 -3.60
C LYS A 242 3.72 -10.73 -4.62
N ASP A 243 2.55 -10.85 -5.21
CA ASP A 243 2.02 -9.89 -6.18
C ASP A 243 1.32 -8.73 -5.45
N ILE A 244 2.13 -7.98 -4.69
CA ILE A 244 1.68 -6.87 -3.87
C ILE A 244 2.04 -5.55 -4.56
N ILE A 245 1.04 -4.68 -4.72
CA ILE A 245 1.19 -3.32 -5.26
C ILE A 245 0.99 -2.35 -4.09
N LEU A 246 2.07 -1.73 -3.62
CA LEU A 246 1.99 -0.74 -2.55
C LEU A 246 1.30 0.53 -3.06
N CYS A 247 0.50 1.18 -2.22
CA CYS A 247 -0.16 2.44 -2.58
C CYS A 247 -0.05 3.49 -1.47
N GLU A 248 0.77 4.51 -1.72
CA GLU A 248 0.87 5.72 -0.90
C GLU A 248 -0.33 6.64 -1.20
N ARG A 249 -1.00 7.12 -0.15
CA ARG A 249 -2.28 7.82 -0.27
C ARG A 249 -2.49 8.94 0.75
N GLY A 250 -1.41 9.37 1.37
CA GLY A 250 -1.33 10.44 2.35
C GLY A 250 -1.52 10.00 3.79
N ILE A 251 -0.80 10.70 4.67
CA ILE A 251 -0.83 10.58 6.12
C ILE A 251 -1.52 11.78 6.78
N VAL A 252 -1.95 11.62 8.03
CA VAL A 252 -2.61 12.68 8.81
C VAL A 252 -1.69 13.89 8.89
N PRO A 253 -2.15 15.09 8.46
CA PRO A 253 -1.37 16.30 8.61
C PRO A 253 -1.16 16.61 10.09
N VAL A 254 0.08 16.86 10.48
CA VAL A 254 0.45 17.32 11.82
C VAL A 254 0.87 18.79 11.75
N GLY A 255 0.29 19.65 12.58
CA GLY A 255 0.57 21.09 12.57
C GLY A 255 -0.52 21.93 13.23
N LYS A 256 -0.25 23.23 13.41
CA LYS A 256 -1.24 24.21 13.89
C LYS A 256 -1.97 24.86 12.72
N GLY A 257 -3.28 25.08 12.86
CA GLY A 257 -4.09 25.83 11.89
C GLY A 257 -5.01 24.96 11.01
N LYS A 258 -5.57 25.57 9.97
CA LYS A 258 -6.47 24.91 9.02
C LYS A 258 -5.65 24.04 8.05
N ASN A 259 -6.08 22.79 7.86
CA ASN A 259 -5.54 21.92 6.83
C ASN A 259 -6.10 22.30 5.45
N PHE A 260 -5.23 22.38 4.44
CA PHE A 260 -5.59 22.69 3.05
C PHE A 260 -5.75 21.45 2.16
N THR A 261 -5.44 20.28 2.71
CA THR A 261 -5.60 18.96 2.12
C THR A 261 -6.25 18.01 3.13
N ARG A 262 -6.84 16.91 2.64
CA ARG A 262 -7.38 15.84 3.49
C ARG A 262 -6.28 15.13 4.26
N TYR A 263 -5.19 14.79 3.55
CA TYR A 263 -3.98 14.18 4.06
C TYR A 263 -2.75 14.87 3.45
N ASN A 264 -1.59 14.76 4.10
CA ASN A 264 -0.31 15.15 3.53
C ASN A 264 0.19 13.98 2.69
N LEU A 265 0.29 14.17 1.37
CA LEU A 265 0.83 13.16 0.49
C LEU A 265 2.34 12.99 0.74
N ASP A 266 2.74 11.85 1.29
CA ASP A 266 4.12 11.56 1.65
C ASP A 266 4.89 11.05 0.42
N LEU A 267 5.32 11.95 -0.45
CA LEU A 267 6.05 11.58 -1.67
C LEU A 267 7.41 10.93 -1.38
N ALA A 268 7.99 11.12 -0.18
CA ALA A 268 9.22 10.45 0.21
C ALA A 268 9.01 8.94 0.41
N ALA A 269 7.77 8.50 0.68
CA ALA A 269 7.42 7.08 0.76
C ALA A 269 7.73 6.31 -0.53
N VAL A 270 7.66 6.97 -1.70
CA VAL A 270 7.92 6.36 -3.00
C VAL A 270 9.38 5.89 -3.13
N PRO A 271 10.41 6.75 -3.06
CA PRO A 271 11.80 6.31 -3.13
C PRO A 271 12.20 5.44 -1.93
N VAL A 272 11.59 5.62 -0.75
CA VAL A 272 11.82 4.71 0.39
C VAL A 272 11.33 3.30 0.06
N ALA A 273 10.09 3.11 -0.37
CA ALA A 273 9.56 1.78 -0.71
C ALA A 273 10.35 1.12 -1.84
N LEU A 274 10.76 1.91 -2.85
CA LEU A 274 11.60 1.44 -3.95
C LEU A 274 13.01 1.09 -3.50
N LYS A 275 13.54 1.64 -2.40
CA LYS A 275 14.86 1.25 -1.89
C LYS A 275 14.77 0.04 -0.97
N GLU A 276 13.79 0.05 -0.06
CA GLU A 276 13.64 -0.98 0.97
C GLU A 276 13.06 -2.29 0.42
N THR A 277 12.17 -2.23 -0.57
CA THR A 277 11.44 -3.40 -1.09
C THR A 277 11.52 -3.51 -2.59
N TYR A 278 11.41 -4.74 -3.11
CA TYR A 278 11.29 -4.97 -4.55
C TYR A 278 9.86 -4.76 -5.06
N LEU A 279 8.89 -4.42 -4.21
CA LEU A 279 7.50 -4.28 -4.62
C LEU A 279 7.28 -3.00 -5.45
N PRO A 280 6.39 -3.01 -6.45
CA PRO A 280 5.97 -1.79 -7.11
C PRO A 280 5.17 -0.90 -6.16
N ILE A 281 5.35 0.41 -6.27
CA ILE A 281 4.60 1.42 -5.52
C ILE A 281 3.87 2.39 -6.43
N MET A 282 2.59 2.59 -6.14
CA MET A 282 1.72 3.55 -6.81
C MET A 282 1.30 4.67 -5.84
N VAL A 283 0.76 5.75 -6.39
CA VAL A 283 0.28 6.89 -5.59
C VAL A 283 -1.18 7.22 -5.90
N ASP A 284 -1.95 7.50 -4.84
CA ASP A 284 -3.36 7.94 -4.88
C ASP A 284 -3.46 9.42 -4.49
N PRO A 285 -3.28 10.35 -5.45
CA PRO A 285 -3.39 11.78 -5.19
C PRO A 285 -4.82 12.20 -4.87
N SER A 286 -5.83 11.48 -5.38
CA SER A 286 -7.24 11.80 -5.18
C SER A 286 -7.65 11.75 -3.72
N HIS A 287 -7.39 10.63 -3.05
CA HIS A 287 -7.73 10.52 -1.64
C HIS A 287 -6.73 11.23 -0.72
N ALA A 288 -5.47 11.37 -1.14
CA ALA A 288 -4.47 12.09 -0.35
C ALA A 288 -4.85 13.57 -0.23
N THR A 289 -5.04 14.26 -1.35
CA THR A 289 -5.33 15.70 -1.31
C THR A 289 -6.78 15.97 -0.94
N GLY A 290 -7.72 15.14 -1.42
CA GLY A 290 -9.16 15.40 -1.33
C GLY A 290 -9.60 16.62 -2.14
N ARG A 291 -8.82 17.05 -3.13
CA ARG A 291 -9.01 18.29 -3.88
C ARG A 291 -8.62 18.15 -5.35
N ARG A 292 -9.58 18.41 -6.24
CA ARG A 292 -9.44 18.30 -7.70
C ARG A 292 -8.29 19.15 -8.24
N ASP A 293 -8.13 20.38 -7.75
CA ASP A 293 -7.13 21.34 -8.21
C ASP A 293 -5.68 20.93 -7.89
N LEU A 294 -5.49 19.98 -6.96
CA LEU A 294 -4.17 19.48 -6.59
C LEU A 294 -3.78 18.18 -7.29
N ILE A 295 -4.73 17.52 -7.98
CA ILE A 295 -4.52 16.17 -8.55
C ILE A 295 -3.43 16.19 -9.62
N TYR A 296 -3.47 17.16 -10.53
CA TYR A 296 -2.48 17.27 -11.62
C TYR A 296 -1.05 17.42 -11.07
N SER A 297 -0.83 18.40 -10.20
CA SER A 297 0.49 18.70 -9.65
C SER A 297 1.04 17.55 -8.80
N MET A 298 0.20 16.93 -7.96
CA MET A 298 0.63 15.82 -7.12
C MET A 298 0.87 14.54 -7.91
N SER A 299 0.15 14.34 -9.01
CA SER A 299 0.40 13.24 -9.96
C SER A 299 1.76 13.39 -10.65
N CYS A 300 2.07 14.59 -11.13
CA CYS A 300 3.37 14.90 -11.73
C CYS A 300 4.51 14.68 -10.72
N ALA A 301 4.34 15.14 -9.48
CA ALA A 301 5.33 14.98 -8.43
C ALA A 301 5.52 13.51 -8.02
N ALA A 302 4.45 12.71 -7.96
CA ALA A 302 4.52 11.27 -7.70
C ALA A 302 5.30 10.52 -8.79
N MET A 303 5.06 10.85 -10.06
CA MET A 303 5.84 10.29 -11.17
C MET A 303 7.31 10.74 -11.11
N ALA A 304 7.55 12.00 -10.77
CA ALA A 304 8.91 12.53 -10.61
C ALA A 304 9.67 11.82 -9.47
N ALA A 305 8.96 11.41 -8.41
CA ALA A 305 9.50 10.64 -7.29
C ALA A 305 9.79 9.16 -7.64
N GLY A 306 9.37 8.69 -8.82
CA GLY A 306 9.63 7.33 -9.31
C GLY A 306 8.49 6.34 -9.15
N ALA A 307 7.25 6.79 -8.86
CA ALA A 307 6.11 5.89 -8.71
C ALA A 307 5.89 5.04 -9.97
N ASN A 308 5.54 3.76 -9.81
CA ASN A 308 5.24 2.84 -10.91
C ASN A 308 3.87 3.10 -11.56
N GLY A 309 3.09 4.02 -11.01
CA GLY A 309 1.77 4.34 -11.52
C GLY A 309 0.96 5.20 -10.56
N LEU A 310 -0.24 5.57 -11.00
CA LEU A 310 -1.18 6.37 -10.23
C LEU A 310 -2.56 5.73 -10.18
N MET A 311 -3.29 5.97 -9.08
CA MET A 311 -4.70 5.67 -8.98
C MET A 311 -5.51 6.94 -8.77
N ILE A 312 -6.43 7.25 -9.69
CA ILE A 312 -7.10 8.55 -9.78
C ILE A 312 -8.61 8.37 -9.86
N GLU A 313 -9.35 9.19 -9.12
CA GLU A 313 -10.81 9.23 -9.19
C GLU A 313 -11.28 10.09 -10.35
N VAL A 314 -12.13 9.51 -11.19
CA VAL A 314 -12.67 10.16 -12.40
C VAL A 314 -14.18 10.04 -12.43
N HIS A 315 -14.84 11.10 -12.85
CA HIS A 315 -16.27 11.12 -13.14
C HIS A 315 -16.53 12.00 -14.37
N THR A 316 -17.51 11.62 -15.19
CA THR A 316 -17.87 12.40 -16.40
C THR A 316 -18.52 13.73 -16.04
N ASN A 317 -19.23 13.78 -14.92
CA ASN A 317 -19.82 15.00 -14.35
C ASN A 317 -19.63 15.05 -12.83
N PRO A 318 -18.48 15.51 -12.30
CA PRO A 318 -18.18 15.42 -10.86
C PRO A 318 -19.24 16.04 -9.94
N ALA A 319 -20.03 17.01 -10.41
CA ALA A 319 -21.11 17.62 -9.63
C ALA A 319 -22.26 16.65 -9.29
N GLU A 320 -22.42 15.57 -10.05
CA GLU A 320 -23.47 14.56 -9.85
C GLU A 320 -23.00 13.35 -9.02
N ALA A 321 -21.71 13.26 -8.68
CA ALA A 321 -21.17 12.11 -7.96
C ALA A 321 -21.70 12.04 -6.51
N LEU A 322 -22.15 10.86 -6.07
CA LEU A 322 -22.70 10.65 -4.73
C LEU A 322 -21.64 10.68 -3.63
N VAL A 323 -20.39 10.38 -4.00
CA VAL A 323 -19.26 10.28 -3.07
C VAL A 323 -18.06 10.99 -3.68
N ASP A 324 -17.37 11.81 -2.88
CA ASP A 324 -16.03 12.31 -3.20
C ASP A 324 -15.93 13.19 -4.47
N ALA A 325 -17.03 13.85 -4.83
CA ALA A 325 -17.14 14.81 -5.94
C ALA A 325 -16.01 15.86 -5.97
N SER A 326 -15.53 16.30 -4.80
CA SER A 326 -14.51 17.36 -4.64
C SER A 326 -13.13 17.03 -5.22
N GLN A 327 -12.80 15.76 -5.39
CA GLN A 327 -11.48 15.33 -5.90
C GLN A 327 -11.52 14.64 -7.26
N MET A 328 -12.72 14.37 -7.78
CA MET A 328 -12.87 13.70 -9.07
C MET A 328 -12.50 14.65 -10.20
N ILE A 329 -11.61 14.19 -11.07
CA ILE A 329 -11.30 14.88 -12.33
C ILE A 329 -12.18 14.32 -13.46
N THR A 330 -12.22 15.03 -14.57
CA THR A 330 -12.92 14.63 -15.79
C THR A 330 -11.99 13.83 -16.72
N PRO A 331 -12.54 13.04 -17.65
CA PRO A 331 -11.72 12.32 -18.63
C PRO A 331 -10.75 13.20 -19.46
N PRO A 332 -11.11 14.43 -19.90
CA PRO A 332 -10.15 15.32 -20.56
C PRO A 332 -8.96 15.70 -19.67
N GLU A 333 -9.20 16.05 -18.40
CA GLU A 333 -8.12 16.36 -17.44
C GLU A 333 -7.25 15.12 -17.17
N LEU A 334 -7.87 13.93 -17.08
CA LEU A 334 -7.13 12.68 -16.93
C LEU A 334 -6.20 12.43 -18.12
N LYS A 335 -6.66 12.69 -19.35
CA LYS A 335 -5.86 12.51 -20.56
C LYS A 335 -4.62 13.41 -20.58
N GLU A 336 -4.80 14.68 -20.21
CA GLU A 336 -3.70 15.64 -20.08
C GLU A 336 -2.71 15.16 -19.01
N LEU A 337 -3.21 14.79 -17.84
CA LEU A 337 -2.42 14.27 -16.72
C LEU A 337 -1.59 13.04 -17.11
N ILE A 338 -2.22 12.03 -17.73
CA ILE A 338 -1.55 10.79 -18.17
C ILE A 338 -0.45 11.12 -19.18
N THR A 339 -0.72 12.03 -20.12
CA THR A 339 0.26 12.44 -21.14
C THR A 339 1.50 13.05 -20.48
N THR A 340 1.31 14.01 -19.57
CA THR A 340 2.41 14.64 -18.84
C THR A 340 3.15 13.64 -17.95
N CYS A 341 2.44 12.78 -17.23
CA CYS A 341 3.02 11.78 -16.34
C CYS A 341 3.93 10.78 -17.09
N ARG A 342 3.53 10.35 -18.30
CA ARG A 342 4.39 9.51 -19.16
C ARG A 342 5.65 10.24 -19.61
N GLN A 343 5.56 11.54 -19.91
CA GLN A 343 6.74 12.34 -20.26
C GLN A 343 7.70 12.47 -19.08
N ILE A 344 7.19 12.74 -17.88
CA ILE A 344 7.99 12.81 -16.65
C ILE A 344 8.69 11.47 -16.39
N ASN A 345 7.97 10.35 -16.45
CA ASN A 345 8.57 9.02 -16.25
C ASN A 345 9.76 8.76 -17.19
N LYS A 346 9.61 9.12 -18.48
CA LYS A 346 10.68 8.98 -19.49
C LYS A 346 11.90 9.87 -19.21
N LEU A 347 11.73 10.99 -18.52
CA LEU A 347 12.84 11.86 -18.13
C LEU A 347 13.55 11.33 -16.89
N VAL A 348 12.80 10.85 -15.90
CA VAL A 348 13.37 10.33 -14.64
C VAL A 348 14.13 9.03 -14.87
N LYS A 349 13.58 8.08 -15.64
CA LYS A 349 14.23 6.77 -15.89
C LYS A 349 15.49 6.83 -16.77
N LYS A 350 15.81 7.98 -17.37
CA LYS A 350 17.08 8.16 -18.10
C LYS A 350 18.28 8.38 -17.17
N HIS A 351 18.05 8.53 -15.88
CA HIS A 351 19.05 8.80 -14.84
C HIS A 351 19.00 7.74 -13.74
#